data_AF-A0A0V0HFQ4-F1
#
_entry.id   AF-A0A0V0HFQ4-F1
#
_cell.length_a   1.000
_cell.length_b   1.000
_cell.length_c   1.000
_cell.angle_alpha   90.00
_cell.angle_beta   90.00
_cell.angle_gamma   90.00
#
_symmetry.space_group_name_H-M   'P 1'
#
loop_
_entity.id
_entity.type
_entity.pdbx_description
1 polymer ?
#
loop_
_entity_poly.entity_id
_entity_poly.type
_entity_poly.pdbx_seq_one_letter_code
_entity_poly.pdbx_strand_id
1 'polypeptide(L)'
;MAGKAKGVIDFVNRCLAFESIEVGHYLKAVRDLDSILFGFEDVYTFFLKSKHNVLLNLIGLHYCLIWLGLPGECVMEILNNSNISQREVRVQWWKLGRWLFGFRLRDELITRTVSLEDLATGKEEEVLGVLHRGAVHEVIRVQISEAKPEYTSWSFQNVQNPN
;
A
#
# COMPACT_ATOMS: atom_id res chain seq x y z
N MET A 1 -11.33 -5.98 -21.60
CA MET A 1 -10.65 -5.49 -20.37
C MET A 1 -10.38 -6.59 -19.34
N ALA A 2 -11.33 -7.50 -19.05
CA ALA A 2 -11.15 -8.56 -18.04
C ALA A 2 -9.88 -9.42 -18.18
N GLY A 3 -9.50 -9.83 -19.41
CA GLY A 3 -8.27 -10.59 -19.63
C GLY A 3 -6.98 -9.81 -19.31
N LYS A 4 -6.99 -8.50 -19.59
CA LYS A 4 -5.85 -7.61 -19.25
C LYS A 4 -5.77 -7.38 -17.73
N ALA A 5 -6.92 -7.13 -17.08
CA ALA A 5 -7.00 -7.04 -15.62
C ALA A 5 -6.45 -8.31 -14.95
N LYS A 6 -6.86 -9.48 -15.45
CA LYS A 6 -6.37 -10.77 -14.96
C LYS A 6 -4.85 -10.88 -15.08
N GLY A 7 -4.26 -10.43 -16.19
CA GLY A 7 -2.80 -10.40 -16.37
C GLY A 7 -2.07 -9.61 -15.29
N VAL A 8 -2.59 -8.43 -14.91
CA VAL A 8 -2.01 -7.60 -13.84
C VAL A 8 -2.22 -8.25 -12.48
N ILE A 9 -3.41 -8.79 -12.21
CA ILE A 9 -3.72 -9.50 -10.96
C ILE A 9 -2.80 -10.71 -10.78
N ASP A 10 -2.64 -11.53 -11.82
CA ASP A 10 -1.76 -12.71 -11.81
C ASP A 10 -0.31 -12.29 -11.63
N PHE A 11 0.12 -11.17 -12.23
CA PHE A 11 1.45 -10.61 -12.01
C PHE A 11 1.66 -10.22 -10.54
N VAL A 12 0.75 -9.45 -9.95
CA VAL A 12 0.83 -9.04 -8.54
C VAL A 12 0.88 -10.27 -7.63
N ASN A 13 0.01 -11.24 -7.85
CA ASN A 13 -0.03 -12.48 -7.06
C ASN A 13 1.27 -13.27 -7.13
N ARG A 14 1.96 -13.31 -8.29
CA ARG A 14 3.29 -13.95 -8.42
C ARG A 14 4.40 -13.16 -7.71
N CYS A 15 4.26 -11.84 -7.60
CA CYS A 15 5.24 -10.99 -6.93
C CYS A 15 5.07 -10.97 -5.41
N LEU A 16 3.98 -11.53 -4.87
CA LEU A 16 3.79 -11.65 -3.43
C LEU A 16 4.78 -12.66 -2.87
N ALA A 17 5.71 -12.16 -2.05
CA ALA A 17 6.60 -12.98 -1.22
C ALA A 17 6.18 -12.79 0.23
N PHE A 18 5.75 -13.86 0.90
CA PHE A 18 5.29 -13.82 2.30
C PHE A 18 4.23 -12.73 2.55
N GLU A 19 3.22 -12.63 1.68
CA GLU A 19 2.11 -11.64 1.78
C GLU A 19 2.56 -10.17 1.62
N SER A 20 3.79 -9.94 1.16
CA SER A 20 4.34 -8.61 0.91
C SER A 20 4.79 -8.45 -0.55
N ILE A 21 4.82 -7.21 -1.02
CA ILE A 21 5.30 -6.83 -2.34
C ILE A 21 6.34 -5.71 -2.23
N GLU A 22 7.42 -5.82 -2.99
CA GLU A 22 8.39 -4.72 -3.17
C GLU A 22 7.78 -3.61 -4.01
N VAL A 23 8.10 -2.35 -3.68
CA VAL A 23 7.53 -1.19 -4.37
C VAL A 23 7.80 -1.16 -5.87
N GLY A 24 8.91 -1.76 -6.33
CA GLY A 24 9.22 -1.86 -7.76
C GLY A 24 8.17 -2.67 -8.51
N HIS A 25 7.74 -3.82 -7.96
CA HIS A 25 6.69 -4.65 -8.54
C HIS A 25 5.31 -3.98 -8.41
N TYR A 26 5.05 -3.34 -7.27
CA TYR A 26 3.82 -2.57 -7.06
C TYR A 26 3.68 -1.43 -8.07
N LEU A 27 4.70 -0.59 -8.24
CA LEU A 27 4.70 0.52 -9.20
C LEU A 27 4.62 0.02 -10.65
N LYS A 28 5.25 -1.11 -10.96
CA LYS A 28 5.08 -1.75 -12.26
C LYS A 28 3.61 -2.11 -12.50
N ALA A 29 2.92 -2.70 -11.53
CA ALA A 29 1.50 -3.03 -11.66
C ALA A 29 0.63 -1.78 -11.87
N VAL A 30 0.91 -0.68 -11.16
CA VAL A 30 0.21 0.61 -11.37
C VAL A 30 0.44 1.15 -12.78
N ARG A 31 1.68 1.12 -13.28
CA ARG A 31 2.01 1.54 -14.66
C ARG A 31 1.43 0.62 -15.72
N ASP A 32 1.30 -0.67 -15.42
CA ASP A 32 0.68 -1.63 -16.33
C ASP A 32 -0.80 -1.28 -16.54
N LEU A 33 -1.51 -0.73 -15.54
CA LEU A 33 -2.89 -0.22 -15.69
C LEU A 33 -2.99 0.95 -16.67
N ASP A 34 -2.04 1.88 -16.60
CA ASP A 34 -1.92 3.00 -17.54
C ASP A 34 -1.65 2.49 -18.97
N SER A 35 -0.70 1.57 -19.10
CA SER A 35 -0.28 1.00 -20.39
C SER A 35 -1.41 0.25 -21.11
N ILE A 36 -2.35 -0.31 -20.36
CA ILE A 36 -3.54 -0.98 -20.92
C ILE A 36 -4.76 -0.06 -21.07
N LEU A 37 -4.60 1.24 -20.77
CA LEU A 37 -5.60 2.31 -20.86
C LEU A 37 -6.84 2.04 -20.01
N PHE A 38 -6.65 1.63 -18.75
CA PHE A 38 -7.77 1.44 -17.84
C PHE A 38 -8.43 2.75 -17.47
N GLY A 39 -9.74 2.83 -17.70
CA GLY A 39 -10.56 3.91 -17.17
C GLY A 39 -10.97 3.66 -15.73
N PHE A 40 -11.64 4.65 -15.13
CA PHE A 40 -12.18 4.53 -13.79
C PHE A 40 -13.10 3.31 -13.61
N GLU A 41 -14.05 3.10 -14.53
CA GLU A 41 -14.99 1.97 -14.50
C GLU A 41 -14.29 0.61 -14.52
N ASP A 42 -13.19 0.48 -15.25
CA ASP A 42 -12.39 -0.74 -15.27
C ASP A 42 -11.73 -0.99 -13.90
N VAL A 43 -11.16 0.05 -13.30
CA VAL A 43 -10.50 -0.05 -11.98
C VAL A 43 -11.51 -0.39 -10.89
N TYR A 44 -12.68 0.27 -10.90
CA TYR A 44 -13.78 -0.05 -10.01
C TYR A 44 -14.22 -1.51 -10.18
N THR A 45 -14.40 -1.95 -11.43
CA THR A 45 -14.88 -3.31 -11.74
C THR A 45 -13.85 -4.40 -11.43
N PHE A 46 -12.55 -4.14 -11.54
CA PHE A 46 -11.54 -5.19 -11.47
C PHE A 46 -10.63 -5.14 -10.24
N PHE A 47 -10.45 -3.98 -9.60
CA PHE A 47 -9.50 -3.81 -8.50
C PHE A 47 -10.17 -3.40 -7.18
N LEU A 48 -11.22 -2.60 -7.22
CA LEU A 48 -11.91 -2.10 -6.01
C LEU A 48 -13.05 -3.04 -5.58
N LYS A 49 -12.71 -4.29 -5.29
CA LYS A 49 -13.67 -5.29 -4.78
C LYS A 49 -13.19 -5.90 -3.48
N SER A 50 -14.12 -6.14 -2.56
CA SER A 50 -13.87 -6.81 -1.27
C SER A 50 -13.31 -8.23 -1.42
N LYS A 51 -13.56 -8.92 -2.54
CA LYS A 51 -12.98 -10.25 -2.79
C LYS A 51 -11.47 -10.24 -3.07
N HIS A 52 -10.90 -9.09 -3.41
CA HIS A 52 -9.47 -8.96 -3.68
C HIS A 52 -8.69 -8.73 -2.38
N ASN A 53 -7.39 -9.01 -2.39
CA ASN A 53 -6.52 -8.63 -1.29
C ASN A 53 -6.39 -7.09 -1.25
N VAL A 54 -6.00 -6.57 -0.09
CA VAL A 54 -5.86 -5.13 0.10
C VAL A 54 -4.80 -4.52 -0.81
N LEU A 55 -3.77 -5.27 -1.21
CA LEU A 55 -2.72 -4.79 -2.10
C LEU A 55 -3.24 -4.50 -3.52
N LEU A 56 -4.13 -5.33 -4.05
CA LEU A 56 -4.82 -5.07 -5.31
C LEU A 56 -5.77 -3.87 -5.18
N ASN A 57 -6.47 -3.75 -4.04
CA ASN A 57 -7.29 -2.57 -3.77
C ASN A 57 -6.43 -1.30 -3.75
N LEU A 58 -5.24 -1.35 -3.12
CA LEU A 58 -4.28 -0.26 -3.04
C LEU A 58 -3.74 0.15 -4.42
N ILE A 59 -3.43 -0.82 -5.29
CA ILE A 59 -3.01 -0.54 -6.68
C ILE A 59 -4.11 0.24 -7.43
N GLY A 60 -5.36 -0.20 -7.32
CA GLY A 60 -6.50 0.49 -7.92
C GLY A 60 -6.68 1.90 -7.34
N LEU A 61 -6.61 2.03 -6.02
CA LEU A 61 -6.69 3.31 -5.31
C LEU A 61 -5.61 4.30 -5.78
N HIS A 62 -4.36 3.87 -5.81
CA HIS A 62 -3.22 4.70 -6.23
C HIS A 62 -3.37 5.16 -7.68
N TYR A 63 -3.80 4.26 -8.58
CA TYR A 63 -4.06 4.61 -9.96
C TYR A 63 -5.21 5.64 -10.09
N CYS A 64 -6.30 5.47 -9.36
CA CYS A 64 -7.41 6.44 -9.34
C CYS A 64 -6.97 7.84 -8.88
N LEU A 65 -6.24 7.93 -7.78
CA LEU A 65 -5.83 9.21 -7.19
C LEU A 65 -4.80 9.93 -8.05
N ILE A 66 -3.74 9.22 -8.48
CA ILE A 66 -2.57 9.89 -9.05
C ILE A 66 -2.55 9.84 -10.59
N TRP A 67 -3.04 8.76 -11.21
CA TRP A 67 -3.00 8.61 -12.69
C TRP A 67 -4.27 9.14 -13.34
N LEU A 68 -5.44 8.80 -12.78
CA LEU A 68 -6.71 9.33 -13.26
C LEU A 68 -7.04 10.72 -12.69
N GLY A 69 -6.34 11.15 -11.63
CA GLY A 69 -6.52 12.46 -11.02
C GLY A 69 -7.90 12.65 -10.36
N LEU A 70 -8.50 11.56 -9.88
CA LEU A 70 -9.83 11.63 -9.25
C LEU A 70 -9.76 12.31 -7.88
N PRO A 71 -10.74 13.16 -7.53
CA PRO A 71 -10.84 13.74 -6.20
C PRO A 71 -10.98 12.65 -5.12
N GLY A 72 -10.31 12.85 -3.98
CA GLY A 72 -10.36 11.92 -2.85
C GLY A 72 -11.79 11.61 -2.37
N GLU A 73 -12.68 12.59 -2.40
CA GLU A 73 -14.10 12.45 -2.06
C GLU A 73 -14.82 11.43 -2.94
N CYS A 74 -14.60 11.49 -4.26
CA CYS A 74 -15.16 10.53 -5.21
C CYS A 74 -14.64 9.12 -4.91
N VAL A 75 -13.32 9.01 -4.70
CA VAL A 75 -12.68 7.72 -4.39
C VAL A 75 -13.19 7.14 -3.07
N MET A 76 -13.41 7.96 -2.05
CA MET A 76 -13.98 7.56 -0.76
C MET A 76 -15.37 6.95 -0.88
N GLU A 77 -16.25 7.55 -1.67
CA GLU A 77 -17.60 7.01 -1.91
C GLU A 77 -17.53 5.58 -2.46
N ILE A 78 -16.58 5.34 -3.37
CA ILE A 78 -16.39 4.05 -4.01
C ILE A 78 -15.83 3.00 -3.04
N LEU A 79 -14.86 3.39 -2.21
CA LEU A 79 -14.31 2.52 -1.17
C LEU A 79 -15.40 2.10 -0.18
N ASN A 80 -16.32 3.01 0.17
CA ASN A 80 -17.46 2.74 1.03
C ASN A 80 -18.48 1.83 0.36
N ASN A 81 -18.84 2.09 -0.91
CA ASN A 81 -19.74 1.25 -1.70
C ASN A 81 -19.23 -0.19 -1.85
N SER A 82 -17.90 -0.36 -1.88
CA SER A 82 -17.24 -1.67 -1.96
C SER A 82 -16.92 -2.30 -0.61
N ASN A 83 -17.20 -1.60 0.50
CA ASN A 83 -16.88 -2.00 1.88
C ASN A 83 -15.40 -2.38 2.09
N ILE A 84 -14.50 -1.54 1.55
CA ILE A 84 -13.04 -1.72 1.63
C ILE A 84 -12.30 -0.53 2.24
N SER A 85 -12.99 0.56 2.61
CA SER A 85 -12.38 1.78 3.16
C SER A 85 -11.51 1.53 4.40
N GLN A 86 -11.99 0.69 5.32
CA GLN A 86 -11.30 0.35 6.58
C GLN A 86 -10.20 -0.70 6.41
N ARG A 87 -9.89 -1.15 5.19
CA ARG A 87 -8.80 -2.12 4.98
C ARG A 87 -7.47 -1.42 5.15
N GLU A 88 -6.56 -2.06 5.87
CA GLU A 88 -5.27 -1.49 6.21
C GLU A 88 -4.12 -2.15 5.47
N VAL A 89 -3.15 -1.32 5.09
CA VAL A 89 -1.88 -1.75 4.55
C VAL A 89 -0.76 -1.30 5.47
N ARG A 90 0.24 -2.16 5.63
CA ARG A 90 1.48 -1.81 6.29
C ARG A 90 2.51 -1.45 5.22
N VAL A 91 3.01 -0.24 5.29
CA VAL A 91 4.09 0.26 4.43
C VAL A 91 5.33 0.42 5.28
N GLN A 92 6.40 -0.26 4.87
CA GLN A 92 7.69 -0.23 5.54
C GLN A 92 8.72 0.31 4.56
N TRP A 93 9.53 1.28 4.99
CA TRP A 93 10.60 1.79 4.16
C TRP A 93 11.84 2.14 4.94
N TRP A 94 12.99 1.94 4.28
CA TRP A 94 14.29 2.26 4.85
C TRP A 94 14.71 3.65 4.39
N LYS A 95 14.84 4.57 5.34
CA LYS A 95 15.35 5.90 5.12
C LYS A 95 16.87 5.90 5.25
N LEU A 96 17.55 6.44 4.24
CA LEU A 96 18.99 6.63 4.25
C LEU A 96 19.36 7.62 5.35
N GLY A 97 20.28 7.22 6.22
CA GLY A 97 20.80 8.07 7.28
C GLY A 97 21.43 9.34 6.72
N ARG A 98 21.00 10.49 7.26
CA ARG A 98 21.45 11.82 6.84
C ARG A 98 22.86 12.10 7.36
N TRP A 99 23.58 12.98 6.66
CA TRP A 99 24.85 13.51 7.15
C TRP A 99 24.59 14.62 8.17
N LEU A 100 25.13 14.45 9.38
CA LEU A 100 25.06 15.45 10.44
C LEU A 100 26.42 15.52 11.15
N PHE A 101 26.95 16.73 11.33
CA PHE A 101 28.26 16.97 11.96
C PHE A 101 29.43 16.16 11.38
N GLY A 102 29.44 15.94 10.06
CA GLY A 102 30.52 15.19 9.39
C GLY A 102 30.43 13.67 9.50
N PHE A 103 29.37 13.12 10.10
CA PHE A 103 29.11 11.69 10.16
C PHE A 103 27.78 11.34 9.48
N ARG A 104 27.72 10.16 8.87
CA ARG A 104 26.46 9.60 8.36
C ARG A 104 25.71 8.94 9.51
N LEU A 105 24.48 9.39 9.76
CA LEU A 105 23.58 8.73 10.71
C LEU A 105 23.21 7.32 10.20
N ARG A 106 22.63 6.50 11.08
CA ARG A 106 22.18 5.16 10.72
C ARG A 106 20.94 5.24 9.83
N ASP A 107 20.77 4.22 9.01
CA ASP A 107 19.54 4.04 8.25
C ASP A 107 18.39 3.69 9.21
N GLU A 108 17.21 4.24 8.93
CA GLU A 108 16.04 4.11 9.80
C GLU A 108 14.96 3.30 9.07
N LEU A 109 14.44 2.26 9.72
CA LEU A 109 13.24 1.57 9.26
C LEU A 109 12.01 2.31 9.78
N ILE A 110 11.25 2.89 8.86
CA ILE A 110 9.96 3.51 9.15
C ILE A 110 8.88 2.49 8.80
N THR A 111 7.91 2.31 9.71
CA THR A 111 6.74 1.47 9.50
C THR A 111 5.49 2.28 9.77
N ARG A 112 4.57 2.29 8.82
CA ARG A 112 3.24 2.91 8.95
C ARG A 112 2.17 1.89 8.59
N THR A 113 1.13 1.84 9.40
CA THR A 113 -0.12 1.14 9.07
C THR A 113 -1.13 2.22 8.73
N VAL A 114 -1.76 2.13 7.55
CA VAL A 114 -2.70 3.13 7.05
C VAL A 114 -3.90 2.44 6.43
N SER A 115 -5.09 3.01 6.61
CA SER A 115 -6.29 2.54 5.92
C SER A 115 -6.35 3.05 4.48
N LEU A 116 -7.15 2.40 3.63
CA LEU A 116 -7.44 2.92 2.29
C LEU A 116 -8.16 4.28 2.37
N GLU A 117 -8.94 4.52 3.42
CA GLU A 117 -9.56 5.81 3.71
C GLU A 117 -8.53 6.91 4.00
N ASP A 118 -7.52 6.65 4.83
CA ASP A 118 -6.51 7.66 5.18
C ASP A 118 -5.72 8.11 3.96
N LEU A 119 -5.47 7.19 3.03
CA LEU A 119 -4.83 7.48 1.75
C LEU A 119 -5.73 8.28 0.80
N ALA A 120 -7.04 7.97 0.75
CA ALA A 120 -7.99 8.69 -0.09
C ALA A 120 -8.32 10.09 0.43
N THR A 121 -8.31 10.29 1.74
CA THR A 121 -8.57 11.58 2.41
C THR A 121 -7.34 12.49 2.51
N GLY A 122 -6.16 12.00 2.10
CA GLY A 122 -4.92 12.77 2.17
C GLY A 122 -4.36 12.96 3.58
N LYS A 123 -4.83 12.20 4.58
CA LYS A 123 -4.25 12.25 5.94
C LYS A 123 -2.81 11.75 5.97
N GLU A 124 -2.49 10.82 5.07
CA GLU A 124 -1.21 10.10 5.02
C GLU A 124 -0.43 10.42 3.73
N GLU A 125 -0.23 11.72 3.45
CA GLU A 125 0.48 12.20 2.25
C GLU A 125 1.91 11.66 2.14
N GLU A 126 2.60 11.48 3.28
CA GLU A 126 3.96 10.91 3.29
C GLU A 126 3.96 9.49 2.72
N VAL A 127 3.03 8.65 3.18
CA VAL A 127 2.90 7.26 2.73
C VAL A 127 2.53 7.22 1.25
N LEU A 128 1.56 8.04 0.82
CA LEU A 128 1.19 8.13 -0.59
C LEU A 128 2.38 8.59 -1.45
N GLY A 129 3.16 9.56 -0.97
CA GLY A 129 4.37 10.03 -1.62
C GLY A 129 5.46 8.95 -1.72
N VAL A 130 5.63 8.12 -0.70
CA VAL A 130 6.56 6.96 -0.72
C VAL A 130 6.07 5.90 -1.70
N LEU A 131 4.78 5.57 -1.70
CA LEU A 131 4.18 4.61 -2.64
C LEU A 131 4.29 5.08 -4.08
N HIS A 132 4.13 6.38 -4.33
CA HIS A 132 4.21 6.99 -5.65
C HIS A 132 5.65 7.06 -6.18
N ARG A 133 6.58 7.59 -5.37
CA ARG A 133 7.98 7.77 -5.79
C ARG A 133 8.76 6.46 -5.81
N GLY A 134 8.47 5.56 -4.86
CA GLY A 134 9.24 4.35 -4.63
C GLY A 134 10.58 4.61 -3.93
N ALA A 135 11.54 3.71 -4.15
CA ALA A 135 12.89 3.81 -3.60
C ALA A 135 13.73 4.84 -4.36
N VAL A 136 13.81 6.06 -3.83
CA VAL A 136 14.52 7.20 -4.44
C VAL A 136 15.40 7.89 -3.40
N HIS A 137 16.69 8.10 -3.71
CA HIS A 137 17.73 8.86 -2.98
C HIS A 137 17.79 8.69 -1.45
N GLU A 138 16.74 9.12 -0.74
CA GLU A 138 16.56 8.98 0.69
C GLU A 138 15.82 7.70 1.09
N VAL A 139 15.16 7.01 0.16
CA VAL A 139 14.43 5.77 0.42
C VAL A 139 15.11 4.62 -0.30
N ILE A 140 15.66 3.68 0.46
CA ILE A 140 16.50 2.58 -0.06
C ILE A 140 15.63 1.42 -0.55
N ARG A 141 14.59 1.10 0.21
CA ARG A 141 13.67 -0.01 -0.06
C ARG A 141 12.31 0.33 0.52
N VAL A 142 11.25 -0.13 -0.13
CA VAL A 142 9.88 -0.01 0.34
C VAL A 142 9.20 -1.36 0.15
N GLN A 143 8.62 -1.87 1.23
CA GLN A 143 7.82 -3.08 1.26
C GLN A 143 6.40 -2.73 1.67
N ILE A 144 5.44 -3.39 1.04
CA ILE A 144 4.02 -3.17 1.27
C ILE A 144 3.41 -4.53 1.60
N SER A 145 2.72 -4.65 2.71
CA SER A 145 2.00 -5.87 3.08
C SER A 145 0.59 -5.53 3.54
N GLU A 146 -0.27 -6.54 3.59
CA GLU A 146 -1.51 -6.45 4.35
C GLU A 146 -1.20 -6.21 5.82
N ALA A 147 -1.97 -5.34 6.48
CA ALA A 147 -1.82 -5.14 7.91
C ALA A 147 -2.32 -6.39 8.63
N LYS A 148 -1.43 -7.06 9.35
CA LYS A 148 -1.84 -8.14 10.25
C LYS A 148 -2.49 -7.50 11.48
N PRO A 149 -3.59 -8.06 12.02
CA PRO A 149 -4.05 -7.67 13.33
C PRO A 149 -2.89 -7.80 14.30
N GLU A 150 -2.71 -6.81 15.18
CA GLU A 150 -1.71 -6.87 16.23
C GLU A 150 -2.01 -8.10 17.09
N TYR A 151 -1.33 -9.21 16.82
CA TYR A 151 -1.28 -10.31 17.77
C TYR A 151 -0.63 -9.73 19.01
N THR A 152 -1.36 -9.75 20.12
CA THR A 152 -0.82 -9.51 21.46
C THR A 152 0.47 -10.32 21.57
N SER A 153 1.59 -9.61 21.60
CA SER A 153 2.91 -10.19 21.85
C SER A 153 2.79 -11.09 23.07
N TRP A 154 3.31 -12.32 22.96
CA TRP A 154 3.37 -13.33 24.02
C TRP A 154 4.19 -12.92 25.27
N SER A 155 4.42 -11.62 25.49
CA SER A 155 5.26 -11.08 26.56
C SER A 155 4.49 -10.65 27.81
N PHE A 156 3.19 -10.95 27.93
CA PHE A 156 2.44 -10.75 29.17
C PHE A 156 1.66 -12.00 29.58
N GLN A 157 2.37 -13.10 29.83
CA GLN A 157 1.85 -14.06 30.80
C GLN A 157 2.01 -13.41 32.18
N ASN A 158 0.90 -12.86 32.68
CA ASN A 158 0.78 -12.43 34.07
C ASN A 158 1.36 -13.53 34.96
N VAL A 159 2.42 -13.19 35.69
CA VAL A 159 2.87 -13.93 36.86
C VAL A 159 1.69 -13.93 37.82
N GLN A 160 0.94 -15.03 37.85
CA GLN A 160 0.04 -15.31 38.97
C GLN A 160 0.94 -15.50 40.19
N ASN A 161 0.97 -14.50 41.08
CA ASN A 161 1.51 -14.68 42.41
C ASN A 161 0.76 -15.83 43.10
N PRO A 162 1.45 -16.84 43.64
CA PRO A 162 0.82 -17.76 44.57
C PRO A 162 0.75 -17.09 45.95
N ASN A 163 -0.49 -16.92 46.41
CA ASN A 163 -0.97 -16.69 47.79
C ASN A 163 -0.42 -15.51 48.58
#